data_AF-A0A7S3IHM5-F1
#
_entry.id   AF-A0A7S3IHM5-F1
#
_cell.length_a   1.000
_cell.length_b   1.000
_cell.length_c   1.000
_cell.angle_alpha   90.00
_cell.angle_beta   90.00
_cell.angle_gamma   90.00
#
_symmetry.space_group_name_H-M   'P 1'
#
loop_
_entity.id
_entity.type
_entity.pdbx_description
1 polymer ?
#
loop_
_entity_poly.entity_id
_entity_poly.type
_entity_poly.pdbx_seq_one_letter_code
_entity_poly.pdbx_strand_id
1 'polypeptide(L)'
;MKAVLQKNYDILRDELGSDVSILPTIGNNDVTAYNKAPCTDAEATLFYSELYDIWFPAGSQPSGFDDTAAKATFLHGGYYSYDFPNTNITLLAVNSVAFKVDNSCQ
;
A
#
# COMPACT_ATOMS: atom_id res chain seq x y z
N MET A 1 3.90 11.68 9.02
CA MET A 1 3.15 10.64 8.27
C MET A 1 3.83 9.28 8.37
N LYS A 2 5.02 9.07 7.80
CA LYS A 2 5.77 7.80 7.85
C LYS A 2 5.79 7.14 9.24
N ALA A 3 6.22 7.86 10.28
CA ALA A 3 6.28 7.33 11.65
C ALA A 3 4.90 6.93 12.23
N VAL A 4 3.82 7.61 11.81
CA VAL A 4 2.46 7.27 12.23
C VAL A 4 1.98 6.01 11.53
N LEU A 5 2.19 5.92 10.21
CA LEU A 5 1.84 4.74 9.42
C LEU A 5 2.63 3.51 9.87
N GLN A 6 3.93 3.67 10.14
CA GLN A 6 4.77 2.62 10.71
C GLN A 6 4.21 2.16 12.06
N LYS A 7 3.97 3.09 12.99
CA LYS A 7 3.43 2.75 14.31
C LYS A 7 2.08 2.03 14.21
N ASN A 8 1.19 2.46 13.30
CA ASN A 8 -0.09 1.80 13.09
C ASN A 8 0.09 0.37 12.56
N TYR A 9 1.01 0.17 11.61
CA TYR A 9 1.33 -1.14 11.09
C TYR A 9 1.91 -2.05 12.18
N ASP A 10 2.84 -1.53 12.99
CA ASP A 10 3.44 -2.27 14.11
C ASP A 10 2.37 -2.72 15.12
N ILE A 11 1.44 -1.82 15.49
CA ILE A 11 0.30 -2.16 16.36
C ILE A 11 -0.54 -3.28 15.75
N LEU A 12 -0.87 -3.19 14.46
CA LEU A 12 -1.66 -4.25 13.81
C LEU A 12 -0.91 -5.58 13.79
N ARG A 13 0.42 -5.57 13.63
CA ARG A 13 1.25 -6.78 13.64
C ARG A 13 1.33 -7.41 15.02
N ASP A 14 1.48 -6.60 16.06
CA ASP A 14 1.51 -7.05 17.45
C ASP A 14 0.16 -7.68 17.85
N GLU A 15 -0.96 -7.08 17.44
CA GLU A 15 -2.31 -7.54 17.79
C GLU A 15 -2.80 -8.75 16.98
N LEU A 16 -2.49 -8.80 15.68
CA LEU A 16 -2.95 -9.88 14.78
C LEU A 16 -1.98 -11.06 14.71
N GLY A 17 -0.73 -10.86 15.11
CA GLY A 17 0.34 -11.84 14.97
C GLY A 17 0.89 -12.00 13.54
N SER A 18 1.93 -12.82 13.40
CA SER A 18 2.63 -13.05 12.13
C SER A 18 1.84 -13.92 11.14
N ASP A 19 0.90 -14.72 11.63
CA ASP A 19 0.18 -15.70 10.81
C ASP A 19 -0.95 -15.07 10.00
N VAL A 20 -1.35 -13.84 10.34
CA VAL A 20 -2.40 -13.10 9.65
C VAL A 20 -1.78 -12.24 8.55
N SER A 21 -2.22 -12.45 7.32
CA SER A 21 -1.86 -11.58 6.19
C SER A 21 -2.54 -10.22 6.34
N ILE A 22 -1.77 -9.13 6.21
CA ILE A 22 -2.33 -7.76 6.12
C ILE A 22 -2.08 -7.28 4.69
N LEU A 23 -3.17 -6.92 4.02
CA LEU A 23 -3.20 -6.46 2.64
C LEU A 23 -3.82 -5.05 2.62
N PRO A 24 -3.02 -4.00 2.85
CA PRO A 24 -3.51 -2.64 3.00
C PRO A 24 -3.86 -1.98 1.66
N THR A 25 -4.64 -0.91 1.71
CA THR A 25 -4.94 -0.01 0.59
C THR A 25 -4.81 1.44 1.03
N ILE A 26 -4.53 2.34 0.08
CA ILE A 26 -4.33 3.77 0.36
C ILE A 26 -5.68 4.46 0.63
N GLY A 27 -5.81 5.04 1.81
CA GLY A 27 -6.86 5.96 2.19
C GLY A 27 -6.46 7.43 1.99
N ASN A 28 -7.45 8.31 2.00
CA ASN A 28 -7.26 9.74 1.71
C ASN A 28 -6.52 10.52 2.81
N ASN A 29 -6.28 9.90 3.96
CA ASN A 29 -5.52 10.44 5.09
C ASN A 29 -4.11 9.84 5.19
N ASP A 30 -3.78 8.89 4.33
CA ASP A 30 -2.47 8.25 4.29
C ASP A 30 -1.47 9.04 3.43
N VAL A 31 -1.84 10.26 3.00
CA VAL A 31 -1.07 11.18 2.16
C VAL A 31 -0.61 12.42 2.96
N THR A 32 0.54 13.01 2.59
CA THR A 32 1.19 14.10 3.35
C THR A 32 0.40 15.40 3.36
N ALA A 33 -0.37 15.64 2.30
CA ALA A 33 -1.36 16.69 2.21
C ALA A 33 -2.73 16.05 1.99
N TYR A 34 -3.69 16.38 2.85
CA TYR A 34 -5.06 15.83 2.85
C TYR A 34 -5.64 15.75 1.44
N ASN A 35 -6.15 14.57 1.05
CA ASN A 35 -6.73 14.31 -0.29
C ASN A 35 -5.80 14.54 -1.49
N LYS A 36 -4.48 14.65 -1.31
CA LYS A 36 -3.54 14.82 -2.43
C LYS A 36 -2.73 13.55 -2.64
N ALA A 37 -2.99 12.85 -3.74
CA ALA A 37 -1.99 11.93 -4.26
C ALA A 37 -0.71 12.72 -4.61
N PRO A 38 0.45 12.07 -4.74
CA PRO A 38 1.66 12.75 -5.19
C PRO A 38 1.44 13.44 -6.55
N CYS A 39 1.78 14.72 -6.69
CA CYS A 39 1.54 15.50 -7.91
C CYS A 39 2.71 15.42 -8.91
N THR A 40 3.89 15.01 -8.46
CA THR A 40 5.11 14.91 -9.29
C THR A 40 5.71 13.51 -9.24
N ASP A 41 6.47 13.12 -10.27
CA ASP A 41 7.14 11.81 -10.31
C ASP A 41 8.08 11.58 -9.13
N ALA A 42 8.77 12.63 -8.66
CA ALA A 42 9.67 12.56 -7.51
C ALA A 42 8.91 12.32 -6.20
N GLU A 43 7.80 13.04 -5.99
CA GLU A 43 6.92 12.81 -4.85
C GLU A 43 6.29 11.42 -4.91
N ALA A 44 5.84 10.98 -6.09
CA ALA A 44 5.23 9.67 -6.30
C ALA A 44 6.21 8.55 -5.97
N THR A 45 7.43 8.66 -6.48
CA THR A 45 8.50 7.70 -6.23
C THR A 45 8.77 7.57 -4.74
N LEU A 46 8.96 8.69 -4.03
CA LEU A 46 9.24 8.68 -2.60
C LEU A 46 8.04 8.18 -1.79
N PHE A 47 6.83 8.66 -2.10
CA PHE A 47 5.63 8.30 -1.36
C PHE A 47 5.31 6.81 -1.48
N TYR A 48 5.24 6.28 -2.70
CA TYR A 48 4.90 4.89 -2.92
C TYR A 48 6.02 3.95 -2.45
N SER A 49 7.29 4.33 -2.57
CA SER A 49 8.39 3.49 -2.07
C SER A 49 8.35 3.36 -0.56
N GLU A 50 8.22 4.48 0.16
CA GLU A 50 8.17 4.46 1.62
C GLU A 50 6.94 3.72 2.14
N LEU A 51 5.79 3.92 1.49
CA LEU A 51 4.55 3.26 1.91
C LEU A 51 4.61 1.75 1.66
N TYR A 52 5.18 1.32 0.53
CA TYR A 52 5.39 -0.09 0.25
C TYR A 52 6.31 -0.74 1.28
N ASP A 53 7.42 -0.09 1.62
CA ASP A 53 8.38 -0.63 2.58
C ASP A 53 7.80 -0.72 4.01
N ILE A 54 6.86 0.17 4.39
CA ILE A 54 6.12 0.08 5.66
C ILE A 54 5.14 -1.10 5.67
N TRP A 55 4.41 -1.30 4.58
CA TRP A 55 3.32 -2.27 4.49
C TRP A 55 3.76 -3.68 4.16
N PHE A 56 4.89 -3.80 3.45
CA PHE A 56 5.49 -5.06 3.02
C PHE A 56 6.97 -5.11 3.42
N PRO A 57 7.31 -4.98 4.72
CA PRO A 57 8.68 -5.17 5.17
C PRO A 57 9.15 -6.58 4.80
N ALA A 58 10.45 -6.71 4.54
CA ALA A 58 11.04 -7.95 4.05
C ALA A 58 10.65 -9.15 4.93
N GLY A 59 10.00 -10.14 4.33
CA GLY A 59 9.59 -11.38 5.01
C GLY A 59 8.23 -11.31 5.70
N SER A 60 7.50 -10.19 5.63
CA SER A 60 6.12 -10.09 6.16
C SER A 60 5.04 -10.33 5.11
N GLN A 61 5.43 -10.58 3.85
CA GLN A 61 4.51 -10.86 2.77
C GLN A 61 3.80 -12.20 2.96
N PRO A 62 2.51 -12.33 2.57
CA PRO A 62 1.81 -13.61 2.55
C PRO A 62 2.53 -14.66 1.70
N SER A 63 2.32 -15.94 2.01
CA SER A 63 2.80 -17.02 1.14
C SER A 63 2.20 -16.90 -0.27
N GLY A 64 3.05 -17.07 -1.29
CA GLY A 64 2.66 -16.93 -2.70
C GLY A 64 2.47 -15.49 -3.17
N PHE A 65 2.76 -14.49 -2.35
CA PHE A 65 2.73 -13.09 -2.76
C PHE A 65 3.89 -12.78 -3.72
N ASP A 66 3.58 -12.36 -4.95
CA ASP A 66 4.57 -11.91 -5.93
C ASP A 66 5.01 -10.47 -5.58
N ASP A 67 5.97 -10.37 -4.67
CA ASP A 67 6.50 -9.08 -4.19
C ASP A 67 7.08 -8.23 -5.33
N THR A 68 7.65 -8.85 -6.37
CA THR A 68 8.22 -8.11 -7.50
C THR A 68 7.13 -7.47 -8.36
N ALA A 69 6.10 -8.22 -8.74
CA ALA A 69 4.99 -7.69 -9.52
C ALA A 69 4.14 -6.68 -8.71
N ALA A 70 3.91 -6.97 -7.43
CA ALA A 70 3.19 -6.08 -6.53
C ALA A 70 3.95 -4.76 -6.34
N LYS A 71 5.27 -4.80 -6.06
CA LYS A 71 6.08 -3.59 -5.94
C LYS A 71 6.11 -2.77 -7.22
N ALA A 72 6.22 -3.41 -8.39
CA ALA A 72 6.23 -2.72 -9.68
C ALA A 72 4.93 -1.92 -9.93
N THR A 73 3.77 -2.53 -9.69
CA THR A 73 2.48 -1.85 -9.84
C THR A 73 2.24 -0.81 -8.75
N PHE A 74 2.65 -1.10 -7.52
CA PHE A 74 2.49 -0.18 -6.39
C PHE A 74 3.31 1.10 -6.57
N LEU A 75 4.56 1.01 -7.04
CA LEU A 75 5.38 2.18 -7.32
C LEU A 75 4.83 3.03 -8.47
N HIS A 76 4.03 2.45 -9.36
CA HIS A 76 3.44 3.16 -10.48
C HIS A 76 2.16 3.93 -10.09
N GLY A 77 1.38 3.45 -9.11
CA GLY A 77 0.11 4.11 -8.78
C GLY A 77 -0.53 3.72 -7.44
N GLY A 78 0.19 3.03 -6.56
CA GLY A 78 -0.30 2.62 -5.24
C GLY A 78 -1.35 1.51 -5.27
N TYR A 79 -1.34 0.67 -6.31
CA TYR A 79 -2.24 -0.48 -6.46
C TYR A 79 -1.44 -1.76 -6.63
N TYR A 80 -2.05 -2.90 -6.31
CA TYR A 80 -1.45 -4.23 -6.50
C TYR A 80 -2.56 -5.29 -6.50
N SER A 81 -2.20 -6.51 -6.91
CA SER A 81 -3.08 -7.68 -6.83
C SER A 81 -2.46 -8.79 -5.99
N TYR A 82 -3.30 -9.65 -5.43
CA TYR A 82 -2.89 -10.87 -4.76
C TYR A 82 -3.84 -12.02 -5.08
N ASP A 83 -3.31 -13.09 -5.65
CA ASP A 83 -4.05 -14.32 -5.89
C ASP A 83 -3.97 -15.21 -4.64
N PHE A 84 -5.11 -15.54 -4.05
CA PHE A 84 -5.13 -16.38 -2.86
C PHE A 84 -4.78 -17.83 -3.23
N PRO A 85 -3.72 -18.41 -2.65
CA PRO A 85 -3.26 -19.76 -2.99
C PRO A 85 -4.37 -20.81 -2.86
N ASN A 86 -4.44 -21.73 -3.83
CA ASN A 86 -5.43 -22.81 -3.88
C ASN A 86 -6.89 -22.34 -4.00
N THR A 87 -7.11 -21.13 -4.50
CA THR A 87 -8.45 -20.60 -4.78
C THR A 87 -8.50 -19.98 -6.18
N ASN A 88 -9.70 -19.59 -6.62
CA ASN A 88 -9.89 -18.75 -7.81
C ASN A 88 -10.24 -17.30 -7.42
N ILE A 89 -9.73 -16.84 -6.27
CA ILE A 89 -10.01 -15.51 -5.75
C ILE A 89 -8.76 -14.65 -5.94
N THR A 90 -8.96 -13.48 -6.54
CA THR A 90 -7.95 -12.43 -6.65
C THR A 90 -8.42 -11.21 -5.88
N LEU A 91 -7.57 -10.72 -4.97
CA LEU A 91 -7.72 -9.40 -4.39
C LEU A 91 -7.07 -8.37 -5.31
N LEU A 92 -7.79 -7.27 -5.57
CA LEU A 92 -7.25 -6.09 -6.23
C LEU A 92 -7.33 -4.92 -5.24
N ALA A 93 -6.19 -4.47 -4.73
CA ALA A 93 -6.09 -3.28 -3.90
C ALA A 93 -5.88 -2.06 -4.80
N VAL A 94 -6.77 -1.08 -4.69
CA VAL A 94 -6.82 0.08 -5.60
C VAL A 94 -6.62 1.37 -4.82
N ASN A 95 -5.72 2.22 -5.31
CA ASN A 95 -5.59 3.60 -4.86
C ASN A 95 -6.76 4.46 -5.36
N SER A 96 -7.87 4.43 -4.63
CA SER A 96 -9.06 5.21 -4.98
C SER A 96 -8.87 6.73 -4.84
N VAL A 97 -7.84 7.19 -4.11
CA VAL A 97 -7.52 8.61 -3.96
C VAL A 97 -7.17 9.25 -5.30
N ALA A 98 -6.58 8.49 -6.23
CA ALA A 98 -6.27 8.96 -7.58
C ALA A 98 -7.51 9.45 -8.35
N PHE A 99 -8.69 8.90 -8.04
CA PHE A 99 -9.96 9.20 -8.73
C PHE A 99 -10.85 10.19 -7.98
N LYS A 100 -10.41 10.69 -6.83
CA LYS A 100 -11.19 11.67 -6.05
C LYS A 100 -11.29 13.00 -6.80
N VAL A 101 -12.50 13.57 -6.83
CA VAL A 101 -12.79 14.88 -7.45
C VAL A 101 -12.05 16.05 -6.80
N ASP A 102 -11.64 15.92 -5.54
CA ASP A 102 -10.84 16.89 -4.81
C ASP A 102 -9.35 16.57 -4.80
N ASN A 103 -8.91 15.58 -5.60
CA ASN A 103 -7.49 15.34 -5.84
C ASN A 103 -6.94 16.47 -6.71
N SER A 104 -6.29 17.45 -6.08
CA SER A 104 -5.84 18.70 -6.72
C SER A 104 -4.67 18.53 -7.70
N CYS A 105 -4.25 17.29 -8.00
CA CYS A 105 -3.19 16.97 -8.95
C CYS A 105 -3.72 16.46 -10.30
N GLN A 106 -5.05 16.37 -10.48
CA GLN A 106 -5.67 16.11 -11.79
C GLN A 106 -5.67 17.36 -12.67
#